data_AF-A0A1I3MI56-F1
#
_entry.id   AF-A0A1I3MI56-F1
#
_cell.length_a   1.000
_cell.length_b   1.000
_cell.length_c   1.000
_cell.angle_alpha   90.00
_cell.angle_beta   90.00
_cell.angle_gamma   90.00
#
_symmetry.space_group_name_H-M   'P 1'
#
loop_
_entity.id
_entity.type
_entity.pdbx_description
1 polymer ?
#
loop_
_entity_poly.entity_id
_entity_poly.type
_entity_poly.pdbx_seq_one_letter_code
_entity_poly.pdbx_strand_id
1 'polypeptide(L)'
;MPAGHDKQSLIIYRADNVGVLNDIRCFLRLEDEEGNDVTYTACTATYEWMSTPDIIRNYKHTYFLSGGMAMHLKLKKGRYKISLYTPPDQQNNFTYAEADAKPFQWESNIFEYNTENPTKVIFVTPTRNDNGFYNGGWVIDYKNGRKP
;
A
#
# COMPACT_ATOMS: atom_id res chain seq x y z
N MET A 1 -22.63 -11.55 1.45
CA MET A 1 -21.44 -10.68 1.60
C MET A 1 -21.13 -10.64 3.08
N PRO A 2 -19.89 -10.93 3.51
CA PRO A 2 -19.55 -10.86 4.92
C PRO A 2 -19.69 -9.42 5.44
N ALA A 3 -19.98 -9.31 6.73
CA ALA A 3 -20.41 -8.05 7.36
C ALA A 3 -19.25 -7.04 7.45
N GLY A 4 -19.38 -5.90 6.77
CA GLY A 4 -18.53 -4.73 7.02
C GLY A 4 -17.79 -4.11 5.82
N HIS A 5 -17.93 -4.67 4.62
CA HIS A 5 -17.41 -4.02 3.40
C HIS A 5 -18.27 -2.79 3.03
N ASP A 6 -17.79 -1.60 3.38
CA ASP A 6 -18.36 -0.34 2.88
C ASP A 6 -18.10 -0.25 1.36
N LYS A 7 -19.16 -0.13 0.56
CA LYS A 7 -19.08 -0.05 -0.91
C LYS A 7 -18.33 1.19 -1.41
N GLN A 8 -18.03 2.14 -0.51
CA GLN A 8 -17.39 3.42 -0.81
C GLN A 8 -15.89 3.46 -0.47
N SER A 9 -15.35 2.44 0.20
CA SER A 9 -13.94 2.42 0.57
C SER A 9 -13.06 2.01 -0.62
N LEU A 10 -11.89 2.66 -0.75
CA LEU A 10 -10.82 2.19 -1.61
C LEU A 10 -10.10 1.04 -0.91
N ILE A 11 -9.97 -0.11 -1.57
CA ILE A 11 -9.22 -1.26 -1.05
C ILE A 11 -7.79 -1.17 -1.57
N ILE A 12 -6.83 -1.11 -0.66
CA ILE A 12 -5.40 -1.20 -0.96
C ILE A 12 -4.94 -2.58 -0.51
N TYR A 13 -4.66 -3.46 -1.46
CA TYR A 13 -4.27 -4.84 -1.16
C TYR A 13 -2.77 -5.05 -1.38
N ARG A 14 -2.09 -5.58 -0.37
CA ARG A 14 -0.72 -6.06 -0.48
C ARG A 14 -0.70 -7.57 -0.46
N ALA A 15 -0.28 -8.17 -1.57
CA ALA A 15 -0.21 -9.61 -1.70
C ALA A 15 0.72 -10.25 -0.67
N ASP A 16 0.41 -11.49 -0.29
CA ASP A 16 1.29 -12.31 0.52
C ASP A 16 2.57 -12.63 -0.27
N ASN A 17 3.72 -12.56 0.40
CA ASN A 17 5.03 -12.86 -0.17
C ASN A 17 5.72 -13.91 0.71
N VAL A 18 7.05 -14.02 0.61
CA VAL A 18 7.83 -15.03 1.34
C VAL A 18 8.68 -14.40 2.44
N GLY A 19 8.66 -15.04 3.61
CA GLY A 19 9.55 -14.74 4.74
C GLY A 19 9.52 -13.27 5.18
N VAL A 20 10.72 -12.71 5.38
CA VAL A 20 10.94 -11.35 5.93
C VAL A 20 10.25 -10.26 5.11
N LEU A 21 9.97 -10.49 3.82
CA LEU A 21 9.25 -9.51 3.00
C LEU A 21 7.88 -9.19 3.60
N ASN A 22 7.17 -10.16 4.16
CA ASN A 22 5.85 -9.94 4.75
C ASN A 22 5.91 -9.01 5.98
N ASP A 23 7.04 -8.99 6.68
CA ASP A 23 7.25 -8.21 7.90
C ASP A 23 7.64 -6.75 7.60
N ILE A 24 8.16 -6.46 6.40
CA ILE A 24 8.48 -5.09 6.00
C ILE A 24 7.18 -4.31 5.84
N ARG A 25 6.99 -3.23 6.61
CA ARG A 25 5.77 -2.42 6.57
C ARG A 25 5.79 -1.45 5.41
N CYS A 26 4.65 -1.34 4.73
CA CYS A 26 4.43 -0.41 3.63
C CYS A 26 3.40 0.64 4.08
N PHE A 27 3.86 1.83 4.43
CA PHE A 27 3.06 2.91 5.01
C PHE A 27 2.36 3.72 3.94
N LEU A 28 1.10 4.06 4.17
CA LEU A 28 0.31 4.94 3.31
C LEU A 28 0.79 6.40 3.50
N ARG A 29 0.94 7.09 2.38
CA ARG A 29 0.99 8.56 2.31
C ARG A 29 -0.15 9.04 1.42
N LEU A 30 -0.86 10.05 1.90
CA LEU A 30 -1.97 10.68 1.20
C LEU A 30 -1.70 12.17 1.13
N GLU A 31 -1.61 12.70 -0.08
CA GLU A 31 -1.50 14.14 -0.32
C GLU A 31 -2.79 14.65 -0.97
N ASP A 32 -3.20 15.86 -0.61
CA ASP A 32 -4.28 16.57 -1.30
C ASP A 32 -3.79 17.19 -2.64
N GLU A 33 -4.68 17.88 -3.37
CA GLU A 33 -4.31 18.54 -4.63
C GLU A 33 -3.27 19.66 -4.47
N GLU A 34 -3.17 20.24 -3.27
CA GLU A 34 -2.22 21.30 -2.93
C GLU A 34 -0.85 20.72 -2.51
N GLY A 35 -0.77 19.39 -2.31
CA GLY A 35 0.45 18.69 -1.90
C GLY A 35 0.63 18.61 -0.38
N ASN A 36 -0.40 18.91 0.41
CA ASN A 36 -0.34 18.76 1.86
C ASN A 36 -0.51 17.29 2.25
N ASP A 37 0.32 16.79 3.18
CA ASP A 37 0.12 15.47 3.78
C ASP A 37 -1.14 15.48 4.66
N VAL A 38 -2.15 14.74 4.22
CA VAL A 38 -3.45 14.60 4.86
C VAL A 38 -3.72 13.17 5.30
N THR A 39 -2.68 12.34 5.39
CA THR A 39 -2.75 10.91 5.71
C THR A 39 -3.60 10.62 6.94
N TYR A 40 -3.50 11.44 7.99
CA TYR A 40 -4.21 11.18 9.26
C TYR A 40 -5.45 12.06 9.48
N THR A 41 -5.75 12.97 8.55
CA THR A 41 -6.83 13.97 8.71
C THR A 41 -7.95 13.81 7.69
N ALA A 42 -7.66 13.25 6.51
CA ALA A 42 -8.61 13.06 5.43
C ALA A 42 -9.18 11.64 5.33
N CYS A 43 -8.62 10.66 6.04
CA CYS A 43 -9.07 9.27 5.94
C CYS A 43 -9.07 8.48 7.25
N THR A 44 -9.83 7.39 7.23
CA THR A 44 -9.83 6.32 8.24
C THR A 44 -9.57 4.99 7.55
N ALA A 45 -8.89 4.08 8.23
CA ALA A 45 -8.55 2.76 7.67
C ALA A 45 -9.07 1.65 8.57
N THR A 46 -9.69 0.64 7.95
CA THR A 46 -9.94 -0.67 8.55
C THR A 46 -9.13 -1.73 7.81
N TYR A 47 -8.83 -2.85 8.46
CA TYR A 47 -7.94 -3.87 7.89
C TYR A 47 -8.54 -5.25 7.96
N GLU A 48 -8.22 -6.05 6.96
CA GLU A 48 -8.46 -7.49 6.94
C GLU A 48 -7.19 -8.22 6.48
N TRP A 49 -7.02 -9.44 6.98
CA TRP A 49 -6.03 -10.36 6.42
C TRP A 49 -6.76 -11.25 5.43
N MET A 50 -6.20 -11.47 4.24
CA MET A 50 -6.87 -12.31 3.24
C MET A 50 -6.99 -13.78 3.67
N SER A 51 -6.16 -14.23 4.61
CA SER A 51 -6.28 -15.53 5.27
C SER A 51 -7.44 -15.61 6.28
N THR A 52 -7.92 -14.46 6.76
CA THR A 52 -9.03 -14.33 7.73
C THR A 52 -9.87 -13.07 7.40
N PRO A 53 -10.55 -13.05 6.24
CA PRO A 53 -11.14 -11.83 5.67
C PRO A 53 -12.30 -11.23 6.50
N ASP A 54 -12.91 -12.00 7.40
CA ASP A 54 -14.08 -11.56 8.18
C ASP A 54 -13.74 -10.88 9.52
N ILE A 55 -12.46 -10.66 9.80
CA ILE A 55 -12.00 -10.02 11.04
C ILE A 55 -11.48 -8.62 10.74
N ILE A 56 -12.34 -7.62 10.96
CA ILE A 56 -11.98 -6.22 10.82
C ILE A 56 -11.11 -5.78 12.00
N ARG A 57 -9.89 -5.31 11.72
CA ARG A 57 -8.96 -4.77 12.72
C ARG A 57 -8.85 -3.25 12.58
N ASN A 58 -8.88 -2.56 13.71
CA ASN A 58 -8.65 -1.11 13.79
C ASN A 58 -7.28 -0.87 14.43
N TYR A 59 -6.28 -0.55 13.62
CA TYR A 59 -4.99 -0.10 14.12
C TYR A 59 -5.06 1.41 14.33
N LYS A 60 -4.98 1.85 15.59
CA LYS A 60 -4.94 3.27 15.91
C LYS A 60 -3.55 3.83 15.54
N HIS A 61 -3.53 4.94 14.80
CA HIS A 61 -2.38 5.84 14.61
C HIS A 61 -1.23 5.42 13.69
N THR A 62 -1.33 4.34 12.91
CA THR A 62 -0.39 4.08 11.80
C THR A 62 -1.11 3.42 10.63
N TYR A 63 -1.00 4.02 9.44
CA TYR A 63 -1.59 3.46 8.22
C TYR A 63 -0.53 2.69 7.43
N PHE A 64 -0.52 1.36 7.56
CA PHE A 64 0.46 0.51 6.89
C PHE A 64 -0.11 -0.85 6.46
N LEU A 65 0.56 -1.51 5.53
CA LEU A 65 0.27 -2.86 5.04
C LEU A 65 1.46 -3.80 5.25
N SER A 66 1.20 -4.95 5.88
CA SER A 66 2.06 -6.13 5.85
C SER A 66 1.64 -7.09 4.72
N GLY A 67 2.44 -8.12 4.44
CA GLY A 67 2.12 -9.11 3.39
C GLY A 67 0.81 -9.83 3.68
N GLY A 68 -0.08 -9.93 2.70
CA GLY A 68 -1.39 -10.59 2.84
C GLY A 68 -2.49 -9.73 3.49
N MET A 69 -2.22 -8.45 3.75
CA MET A 69 -3.20 -7.50 4.29
C MET A 69 -3.93 -6.72 3.20
N ALA A 70 -5.21 -6.45 3.43
CA ALA A 70 -5.98 -5.44 2.72
C ALA A 70 -6.36 -4.31 3.68
N MET A 71 -6.17 -3.07 3.23
CA MET A 71 -6.56 -1.85 3.90
C MET A 71 -7.78 -1.28 3.18
N HIS A 72 -8.88 -1.10 3.90
CA HIS A 72 -10.08 -0.43 3.44
C HIS A 72 -10.00 1.03 3.85
N LEU A 73 -9.62 1.87 2.90
CA LEU A 73 -9.41 3.30 3.11
C LEU A 73 -10.71 4.06 2.83
N LYS A 74 -11.28 4.65 3.89
CA LYS A 74 -12.44 5.54 3.80
C LYS A 74 -11.96 6.99 3.80
N LEU A 75 -12.15 7.64 2.66
CA LEU A 75 -11.70 9.01 2.40
C LEU A 75 -12.87 10.00 2.51
N LYS A 76 -12.59 11.23 2.97
CA LYS A 76 -13.48 12.37 2.74
C LYS A 76 -13.58 12.64 1.24
N LYS A 77 -14.65 13.31 0.79
CA LYS A 77 -14.79 13.70 -0.62
C LYS A 77 -13.65 14.63 -1.03
N GLY A 78 -13.08 14.38 -2.19
CA GLY A 78 -11.95 15.10 -2.75
C GLY A 78 -11.17 14.30 -3.79
N ARG A 79 -10.03 14.86 -4.18
CA ARG A 79 -9.02 14.24 -5.03
C ARG A 79 -7.72 14.16 -4.27
N TYR A 80 -7.03 13.04 -4.43
CA TYR A 80 -5.86 12.71 -3.61
C TYR A 80 -4.77 12.06 -4.46
N LYS A 81 -3.52 12.26 -4.04
CA LYS A 81 -2.38 11.48 -4.50
C LYS A 81 -2.06 10.44 -3.43
N ILE A 82 -2.08 9.18 -3.83
CA ILE A 82 -1.78 8.05 -2.97
C ILE A 82 -0.40 7.53 -3.33
N SER A 83 0.49 7.46 -2.35
CA SER A 83 1.75 6.75 -2.46
C SER A 83 1.97 5.90 -1.23
N LEU A 84 2.91 4.97 -1.32
CA LEU A 84 3.28 4.11 -0.22
C LEU A 84 4.78 4.16 -0.01
N TYR A 85 5.22 4.02 1.23
CA TYR A 85 6.64 4.09 1.54
C TYR A 85 7.05 3.21 2.72
N THR A 86 8.35 2.94 2.85
CA THR A 86 8.93 2.32 4.05
C THR A 86 10.01 3.24 4.62
N PRO A 87 9.80 3.82 5.81
CA PRO A 87 10.79 4.72 6.42
C PRO A 87 12.07 3.96 6.80
N PRO A 88 13.24 4.62 6.80
CA PRO A 88 14.55 3.98 7.00
C PRO A 88 14.66 3.07 8.22
N ASP A 89 14.06 3.44 9.34
CA ASP A 89 14.07 2.67 10.59
C ASP A 89 13.20 1.40 10.55
N GLN A 90 12.35 1.25 9.53
CA GLN A 90 11.44 0.11 9.34
C GLN A 90 11.84 -0.76 8.12
N GLN A 91 13.02 -0.53 7.53
CA GLN A 91 13.52 -1.27 6.37
C GLN A 91 14.18 -2.62 6.75
N ASN A 92 14.11 -3.04 8.02
CA ASN A 92 14.61 -4.33 8.53
C ASN A 92 16.07 -4.63 8.14
N ASN A 93 16.94 -3.61 8.08
CA ASN A 93 18.34 -3.72 7.67
C ASN A 93 18.53 -4.39 6.30
N PHE A 94 17.58 -4.21 5.37
CA PHE A 94 17.70 -4.76 4.02
C PHE A 94 18.91 -4.16 3.31
N THR A 95 19.84 -5.01 2.87
CA THR A 95 21.08 -4.61 2.19
C THR A 95 21.07 -5.02 0.72
N TYR A 96 21.87 -4.32 -0.09
CA TYR A 96 22.12 -4.75 -1.47
C TYR A 96 22.86 -6.07 -1.50
N ALA A 97 22.43 -6.94 -2.41
CA ALA A 97 23.21 -8.10 -2.79
C ALA A 97 24.44 -7.73 -3.64
N GLU A 98 24.44 -6.56 -4.30
CA GLU A 98 25.44 -6.20 -5.33
C GLU A 98 26.01 -4.79 -5.09
N ALA A 99 27.33 -4.63 -5.32
CA ALA A 99 28.10 -3.44 -4.98
C ALA A 99 27.70 -2.17 -5.75
N ASP A 100 27.09 -2.31 -6.94
CA ASP A 100 26.72 -1.20 -7.84
C ASP A 100 25.21 -0.99 -8.00
N ALA A 101 24.41 -1.62 -7.12
CA ALA A 101 22.96 -1.54 -7.22
C ALA A 101 22.42 -0.15 -6.82
N LYS A 102 21.44 0.35 -7.59
CA LYS A 102 20.84 1.67 -7.37
C LYS A 102 20.11 1.76 -6.02
N PRO A 103 20.13 2.93 -5.34
CA PRO A 103 19.33 3.24 -4.13
C PRO A 103 17.90 2.70 -4.20
N PHE A 104 17.45 2.02 -3.15
CA PHE A 104 16.15 1.38 -3.06
C PHE A 104 15.14 2.51 -3.10
N GLN A 105 14.22 2.47 -4.06
CA GLN A 105 13.09 3.38 -4.05
C GLN A 105 12.05 2.81 -3.11
N TRP A 106 12.25 3.02 -1.81
CA TRP A 106 11.30 2.67 -0.75
C TRP A 106 10.01 3.51 -0.81
N GLU A 107 9.78 4.23 -1.90
CA GLU A 107 8.57 4.97 -2.21
C GLU A 107 7.98 4.40 -3.50
N SER A 108 6.66 4.27 -3.55
CA SER A 108 5.96 3.84 -4.75
C SER A 108 5.79 4.97 -5.76
N ASN A 109 5.34 4.61 -6.97
CA ASN A 109 4.67 5.56 -7.85
C ASN A 109 3.45 6.19 -7.17
N ILE A 110 3.03 7.34 -7.67
CA ILE A 110 1.82 8.03 -7.24
C ILE A 110 0.62 7.48 -8.01
N PHE A 111 -0.46 7.21 -7.28
CA PHE A 111 -1.78 6.90 -7.83
C PHE A 111 -2.73 8.06 -7.54
N GLU A 112 -3.23 8.69 -8.61
CA GLU A 112 -4.23 9.75 -8.48
C GLU A 112 -5.63 9.15 -8.29
N TYR A 113 -6.29 9.56 -7.21
CA TYR A 113 -7.59 9.03 -6.82
C TYR A 113 -8.63 10.13 -6.73
N ASN A 114 -9.72 9.99 -7.48
CA ASN A 114 -10.88 10.85 -7.40
C ASN A 114 -12.04 10.09 -6.73
N THR A 115 -12.50 10.59 -5.57
CA THR A 115 -13.62 9.98 -4.83
C THR A 115 -14.95 10.00 -5.58
N GLU A 116 -15.11 10.85 -6.59
CA GLU A 116 -16.31 10.93 -7.43
C GLU A 116 -16.32 9.90 -8.57
N ASN A 117 -15.15 9.34 -8.92
CA ASN A 117 -15.01 8.26 -9.89
C ASN A 117 -14.13 7.14 -9.30
N PRO A 118 -14.64 6.39 -8.32
CA PRO A 118 -13.80 5.60 -7.44
C PRO A 118 -13.31 4.31 -8.12
N THR A 119 -11.99 4.19 -8.25
CA THR A 119 -11.35 2.89 -8.36
C THR A 119 -11.57 2.12 -7.05
N LYS A 120 -12.00 0.87 -7.13
CA LYS A 120 -12.35 0.11 -5.92
C LYS A 120 -11.18 -0.59 -5.27
N VAL A 121 -10.20 -1.00 -6.07
CA VAL A 121 -9.06 -1.79 -5.60
C VAL A 121 -7.78 -1.33 -6.29
N ILE A 122 -6.73 -1.14 -5.51
CA ILE A 122 -5.35 -1.02 -6.00
C ILE A 122 -4.48 -2.08 -5.32
N PHE A 123 -3.48 -2.55 -6.04
CA PHE A 123 -2.55 -3.58 -5.60
C PHE A 123 -1.19 -2.97 -5.32
N VAL A 124 -0.58 -3.40 -4.24
CA VAL A 124 0.76 -3.02 -3.83
C VAL A 124 1.65 -4.23 -3.99
N THR A 125 2.66 -4.11 -4.85
CA THR A 125 3.60 -5.19 -5.09
C THR A 125 5.04 -4.73 -4.83
N PRO A 126 5.89 -5.63 -4.33
CA PRO A 126 7.32 -5.36 -4.23
C PRO A 126 7.92 -5.20 -5.64
N THR A 127 8.74 -4.17 -5.84
CA THR A 127 9.58 -4.08 -7.03
C THR A 127 10.68 -5.13 -6.99
N ARG A 128 11.14 -5.54 -8.17
CA ARG A 128 12.12 -6.62 -8.32
C ARG A 128 13.24 -6.20 -9.26
N ASN A 129 14.45 -6.72 -9.05
CA ASN A 129 15.54 -6.62 -10.02
C ASN A 129 15.34 -7.60 -11.18
N ASP A 130 16.27 -7.59 -12.15
CA ASP A 130 16.20 -8.44 -13.34
C ASP A 130 16.22 -9.95 -13.02
N ASN A 131 16.77 -10.31 -11.86
CA ASN A 131 16.81 -11.68 -11.35
C ASN A 131 15.55 -12.07 -10.54
N GLY A 132 14.57 -11.17 -10.44
CA GLY A 132 13.30 -11.41 -9.75
C GLY A 132 13.37 -11.26 -8.22
N PHE A 133 14.50 -10.82 -7.65
CA PHE A 133 14.65 -10.57 -6.22
C PHE A 133 14.11 -9.19 -5.85
N TYR A 134 13.52 -9.09 -4.65
CA TYR A 134 13.08 -7.82 -4.09
C TYR A 134 14.23 -6.81 -4.03
N ASN A 135 13.99 -5.60 -4.53
CA ASN A 135 14.96 -4.51 -4.54
C ASN A 135 14.48 -3.31 -3.72
N GLY A 136 13.81 -3.55 -2.59
CA GLY A 136 13.53 -2.49 -1.61
C GLY A 136 12.48 -1.47 -2.01
N GLY A 137 11.69 -1.70 -3.06
CA GLY A 137 10.69 -0.72 -3.50
C GLY A 137 9.28 -1.25 -3.65
N TRP A 138 8.35 -0.33 -3.82
CA TRP A 138 6.92 -0.63 -3.96
C TRP A 138 6.41 -0.12 -5.30
N VAL A 139 5.42 -0.81 -5.84
CA VAL A 139 4.67 -0.30 -7.00
C VAL A 139 3.18 -0.49 -6.75
N ILE A 140 2.43 0.58 -6.98
CA ILE A 140 0.98 0.57 -7.01
C ILE A 140 0.55 0.25 -8.44
N ASP A 141 -0.17 -0.87 -8.58
CA ASP A 141 -0.80 -1.27 -9.83
C ASP A 141 -2.33 -1.35 -9.64
N TYR A 142 -3.07 -0.88 -10.63
CA TYR A 142 -4.54 -0.95 -10.69
C TYR A 142 -5.01 -1.84 -11.85
N LYS A 143 -4.09 -2.30 -12.71
CA LYS A 143 -4.35 -3.34 -13.70
C LYS A 143 -4.17 -4.68 -13.00
N ASN A 144 -5.16 -5.56 -13.15
CA ASN A 144 -5.18 -6.88 -12.53
C ASN A 144 -4.17 -7.86 -13.16
N GLY A 145 -2.88 -7.50 -13.22
CA GLY A 145 -1.76 -8.34 -13.67
C GLY A 145 -1.82 -8.88 -15.10
N ARG A 146 -2.87 -8.56 -15.88
CA ARG A 146 -2.99 -8.98 -17.27
C ARG A 146 -2.42 -7.88 -18.17
N LYS A 147 -1.21 -8.12 -18.67
CA LYS A 147 -0.74 -7.45 -19.90
C LYS A 147 -1.77 -7.72 -21.03
N PRO A 148 -1.97 -6.77 -21.97
CA PRO A 148 -2.61 -7.09 -23.24
C PRO A 148 -1.81 -8.16 -24.01
#